data_AF-A0A517QJE9-F1
#
_entry.id   AF-A0A517QJE9-F1
#
_cell.length_a   1.000
_cell.length_b   1.000
_cell.length_c   1.000
_cell.angle_alpha   90.00
_cell.angle_beta   90.00
_cell.angle_gamma   90.00
#
_symmetry.space_group_name_H-M   'P 1'
#
loop_
_entity.id
_entity.type
_entity.pdbx_description
1 polymer ?
#
loop_
_entity_poly.entity_id
_entity_poly.type
_entity_poly.pdbx_seq_one_letter_code
_entity_poly.pdbx_strand_id
1 'polypeptide(L)'
;MSKAMRDMPAWGISLVINLSILAAFNYIVLESQKDLDSTTITSVVDDKLQEEELRFNETAMDQVGTDGTGVSMSPSLQVATAVADKAESREEEFDEVFNPELRDFASESIDHTSEDLAQEFDNKGTSDKVEGGVEGALDRAAYEIRNSLRSRKTMVIWLFDASGSLDERREAVANRFDNIYKQVGETGDTDSLYTVIASFGAKANLHTPEPLQDPAKLSEIVRKEIKKDESGKEMVFSAAKLTLEKFQNWHRSKGPWNKLVFIITDEKGDDADQYLENVITLGKRTNTRFFTIGNAAIFGQLKGYVEYTYEDGYVDYLPVDQGPESAFPDAVQLPFIGSGQDWKLKQMSSSYGPYALTRLCAETGGMYLITEETRGYNFDRAVMRRYAPDYRPVRVIKQEIAKNGAKRALVNVAEMTYRSSSPIPELTFRGYNDNILRTDITEAQKPVAEIDYELKRLYDGLSTGTKDRDSLREPRWQAAFDLAMGRILAMRVRYFGYNTMLANMRVTPKSFSSEKNNMWRLVPSDEILTGPEMRKAAASAKEYLKRVIDDHPGTPWAMLATRELEMDLGWSWEEYSEAIPGSNGMLRANQEEVARLLLADEERREVARQKAAKPRARPKL
;
A
#
# COMPACT_ATOMS: atom_id res chain seq x y z
N MET A 1 46.46 -11.32 48.44
CA MET A 1 45.31 -11.69 49.30
C MET A 1 45.57 -11.20 50.70
N SER A 2 44.70 -10.33 51.23
CA SER A 2 44.81 -9.85 52.61
C SER A 2 44.62 -11.01 53.60
N LYS A 3 45.11 -10.84 54.84
CA LYS A 3 45.05 -11.86 55.90
C LYS A 3 43.62 -12.37 56.17
N ALA A 4 42.60 -11.57 55.84
CA ALA A 4 41.17 -11.90 55.97
C ALA A 4 40.65 -12.93 54.95
N MET A 5 41.28 -13.08 53.78
CA MET A 5 40.85 -14.06 52.76
C MET A 5 41.30 -15.49 53.03
N ARG A 6 42.30 -15.69 53.92
CA ARG A 6 42.84 -17.03 54.23
C ARG A 6 41.97 -17.84 55.20
N ASP A 7 41.17 -17.17 56.02
CA ASP A 7 40.33 -17.81 57.05
C ASP A 7 38.84 -17.86 56.66
N MET A 8 38.50 -17.49 55.42
CA MET A 8 37.12 -17.54 54.94
C MET A 8 36.71 -18.99 54.58
N PRO A 9 35.57 -19.49 55.10
CA PRO A 9 35.05 -20.79 54.70
C PRO A 9 34.70 -20.80 53.20
N ALA A 10 34.78 -21.97 52.56
CA ALA A 10 34.66 -22.11 51.11
C ALA A 10 33.40 -21.45 50.50
N TRP A 11 32.28 -21.45 51.23
CA TRP A 11 31.05 -20.78 50.82
C TRP A 11 31.20 -19.24 50.76
N GLY A 12 32.00 -18.64 51.65
CA GLY A 12 32.27 -17.21 51.65
C GLY A 12 33.12 -16.78 50.45
N ILE A 13 34.10 -17.61 50.07
CA ILE A 13 34.92 -17.36 48.87
C ILE A 13 34.03 -17.44 47.61
N SER A 14 33.16 -18.45 47.54
CA SER A 14 32.19 -18.60 46.44
C SER A 14 31.21 -17.42 46.36
N LEU A 15 30.72 -16.93 47.50
CA LEU A 15 29.83 -15.77 47.57
C LEU A 15 30.50 -14.51 47.03
N VAL A 16 31.76 -14.26 47.43
CA VAL A 16 32.52 -13.08 46.96
C VAL A 16 32.78 -13.15 45.45
N ILE A 17 33.11 -14.33 44.91
CA ILE A 17 33.32 -14.51 43.48
C ILE A 17 32.01 -14.24 42.70
N ASN A 18 30.89 -14.81 43.14
CA ASN A 18 29.61 -14.61 42.47
C ASN A 18 29.13 -13.16 42.56
N LEU A 19 29.30 -12.49 43.70
CA LEU A 19 28.99 -11.06 43.83
C LEU A 19 29.86 -10.19 42.93
N SER A 20 31.13 -10.55 42.75
CA SER A 20 32.05 -9.84 41.86
C SER A 20 31.65 -9.97 40.39
N ILE A 21 31.21 -11.17 39.99
CA ILE A 21 30.71 -11.43 38.63
C ILE A 21 29.39 -10.69 38.38
N LEU A 22 28.47 -10.71 39.34
CA LEU A 22 27.21 -9.96 39.26
C LEU A 22 27.44 -8.45 39.19
N ALA A 23 28.41 -7.92 39.93
CA ALA A 23 28.79 -6.51 39.84
C ALA A 23 29.35 -6.15 38.46
N ALA A 24 30.15 -7.03 37.85
CA ALA A 24 30.66 -6.84 36.49
C ALA A 24 29.52 -6.87 35.46
N PHE A 25 28.56 -7.79 35.57
CA PHE A 25 27.38 -7.81 34.70
C PHE A 25 26.49 -6.59 34.89
N ASN A 26 26.29 -6.13 36.13
CA ASN A 26 25.53 -4.91 36.40
C ASN A 26 26.19 -3.68 35.77
N TYR A 27 27.52 -3.58 35.83
CA TYR A 27 28.26 -2.52 35.16
C TYR A 27 28.09 -2.54 33.64
N ILE A 28 28.15 -3.72 33.01
CA ILE A 28 27.91 -3.89 31.56
C ILE A 28 26.48 -3.48 31.18
N VAL A 29 25.49 -3.83 32.00
CA VAL A 29 24.08 -3.46 31.77
C VAL A 29 23.88 -1.95 31.92
N LEU A 30 24.48 -1.31 32.92
CA LEU A 30 24.39 0.14 33.13
C LEU A 30 25.07 0.94 32.02
N GLU A 31 26.23 0.47 31.52
CA GLU A 31 26.91 1.13 30.41
C GLU A 31 26.12 0.94 29.09
N SER A 32 25.55 -0.25 28.87
CA SER A 32 24.66 -0.50 27.72
C SER A 32 23.38 0.35 27.75
N GLN A 33 22.87 0.73 28.93
CA GLN A 33 21.72 1.62 29.04
C GLN A 33 22.08 3.09 28.80
N LYS A 34 23.29 3.54 29.16
CA LYS A 34 23.76 4.90 28.87
C LYS A 34 23.86 5.20 27.38
N ASP A 35 24.26 4.24 26.55
CA ASP A 35 24.30 4.41 25.09
C ASP A 35 22.89 4.55 24.48
N LEU A 36 21.85 3.98 25.12
CA LEU A 36 20.45 4.11 24.70
C LEU A 36 19.83 5.45 25.15
N ASP A 37 20.19 5.97 26.32
CA ASP A 37 19.60 7.22 26.85
C ASP A 37 20.19 8.50 26.23
N SER A 38 21.37 8.44 25.60
CA SER A 38 22.00 9.61 24.96
C SER A 38 21.28 10.14 23.72
N THR A 39 20.27 9.43 23.20
CA THR A 39 19.40 9.89 22.09
C THR A 39 18.07 10.49 22.52
N THR A 40 17.84 10.64 23.83
CA THR A 40 16.64 11.34 24.33
C THR A 40 16.86 12.84 24.39
N ILE A 41 16.75 13.52 23.25
CA ILE A 41 16.48 14.97 23.23
C ILE A 41 15.00 15.13 23.57
N THR A 42 14.70 15.31 24.85
CA THR A 42 13.41 15.82 25.33
C THR A 42 13.33 17.31 25.04
N SER A 43 12.79 17.68 23.87
CA SER A 43 12.11 18.97 23.75
C SER A 43 10.67 18.77 24.21
N VAL A 44 10.43 19.10 25.48
CA VAL A 44 9.07 19.37 25.97
C VAL A 44 8.60 20.63 25.26
N VAL A 45 7.83 20.45 24.19
CA VAL A 45 6.96 21.51 23.67
C VAL A 45 5.63 21.32 24.40
N ASP A 46 5.19 22.38 25.05
CA ASP A 46 3.98 22.48 25.84
C ASP A 46 2.77 22.21 24.93
N ASP A 47 2.24 20.98 24.94
CA ASP A 47 0.98 20.62 24.27
C ASP A 47 -0.18 21.20 25.11
N LYS A 48 -0.44 22.49 24.92
CA LYS A 48 -1.71 23.11 25.30
C LYS A 48 -2.32 23.87 24.12
N LEU A 49 -3.45 23.32 23.68
CA LEU A 49 -4.57 23.96 22.99
C LEU A 49 -4.41 24.30 21.49
N GLN A 50 -4.99 23.44 20.65
CA GLN A 50 -6.15 23.81 19.82
C GLN A 50 -6.84 22.52 19.33
N GLU A 51 -7.88 22.08 20.04
CA GLU A 51 -8.94 21.29 19.42
C GLU A 51 -9.76 22.27 18.60
N GLU A 52 -9.43 22.45 17.32
CA GLU A 52 -10.38 23.04 16.38
C GLU A 52 -11.35 21.94 15.96
N GLU A 53 -12.63 22.14 16.32
CA GLU A 53 -13.75 21.42 15.73
C GLU A 53 -13.70 21.57 14.21
N LEU A 54 -13.34 20.48 13.51
CA LEU A 54 -13.45 20.36 12.06
C LEU A 54 -14.92 20.45 11.66
N ARG A 55 -15.40 21.66 11.34
CA ARG A 55 -16.64 21.86 10.59
C ARG A 55 -16.34 21.63 9.11
N PHE A 56 -16.88 20.54 8.56
CA PHE A 56 -16.88 20.28 7.13
C PHE A 56 -17.87 21.23 6.45
N ASN A 57 -17.38 22.23 5.73
CA ASN A 57 -18.16 22.95 4.74
C ASN A 57 -17.82 22.39 3.35
N GLU A 58 -18.75 21.62 2.78
CA GLU A 58 -18.70 21.19 1.38
C GLU A 58 -18.94 22.40 0.49
N THR A 59 -17.86 22.99 -0.03
CA THR A 59 -17.95 23.88 -1.19
C THR A 59 -17.41 23.12 -2.39
N ALA A 60 -18.30 22.72 -3.29
CA ALA A 60 -17.92 22.24 -4.61
C ALA A 60 -17.33 23.43 -5.38
N MET A 61 -16.08 23.32 -5.84
CA MET A 61 -15.54 24.28 -6.80
C MET A 61 -15.90 23.85 -8.21
N ASP A 62 -16.43 24.84 -8.93
CA ASP A 62 -16.89 24.81 -10.30
C ASP A 62 -15.74 24.61 -11.30
N GLN A 63 -16.09 24.00 -12.42
CA GLN A 63 -15.24 23.78 -13.59
C GLN A 63 -14.74 25.10 -14.19
N VAL A 64 -13.45 25.14 -14.57
CA VAL A 64 -12.95 26.12 -15.54
C VAL A 64 -13.48 25.71 -16.91
N GLY A 65 -14.17 26.64 -17.57
CA GLY A 65 -15.19 26.34 -18.56
C GLY A 65 -14.72 25.92 -19.95
N THR A 66 -15.64 25.28 -20.66
CA THR A 66 -15.78 25.37 -22.12
C THR A 66 -17.26 25.60 -22.46
N ASP A 67 -17.51 26.55 -23.36
CA ASP A 67 -18.82 27.09 -23.74
C ASP A 67 -19.84 26.03 -24.19
N GLY A 68 -21.09 26.16 -23.71
CA GLY A 68 -22.23 25.40 -24.23
C GLY A 68 -23.54 25.70 -23.48
N THR A 69 -24.45 26.41 -24.15
CA THR A 69 -25.77 26.87 -23.69
C THR A 69 -26.75 25.75 -23.32
N GLY A 70 -27.48 25.90 -22.19
CA GLY A 70 -28.75 25.21 -21.94
C GLY A 70 -29.03 24.86 -20.48
N VAL A 71 -29.59 25.79 -19.70
CA VAL A 71 -29.95 25.57 -18.29
C VAL A 71 -31.27 24.80 -18.19
N SER A 72 -31.23 23.57 -17.67
CA SER A 72 -32.34 22.96 -16.94
C SER A 72 -31.85 22.56 -15.56
N MET A 73 -32.36 23.24 -14.52
CA MET A 73 -31.98 23.03 -13.12
C MET A 73 -32.49 21.67 -12.64
N SER A 74 -31.64 20.93 -11.92
CA SER A 74 -31.97 19.62 -11.36
C SER A 74 -32.70 19.75 -10.00
N PRO A 75 -33.43 18.70 -9.56
CA PRO A 75 -34.24 18.71 -8.33
C PRO A 75 -33.47 18.99 -7.03
N SER A 76 -32.14 18.87 -7.01
CA SER A 76 -31.31 19.12 -5.83
C SER A 76 -31.23 20.61 -5.45
N LEU A 77 -31.40 21.53 -6.41
CA LEU A 77 -31.40 22.98 -6.14
C LEU A 77 -32.71 23.49 -5.50
N GLN A 78 -33.82 22.77 -5.65
CA GLN A 78 -35.10 23.13 -5.00
C GLN A 78 -35.13 22.76 -3.51
N VAL A 79 -34.32 21.78 -3.09
CA VAL A 79 -34.25 21.35 -1.69
C VAL A 79 -33.31 22.25 -0.89
N ALA A 80 -32.21 22.71 -1.49
CA ALA A 80 -31.24 23.59 -0.83
C ALA A 80 -31.81 24.98 -0.49
N THR A 81 -32.67 25.53 -1.35
CA THR A 81 -33.31 26.84 -1.12
C THR A 81 -34.36 26.81 -0.01
N ALA A 82 -35.02 25.66 0.24
CA ALA A 82 -36.00 25.53 1.31
C ALA A 82 -35.40 25.37 2.71
N VAL A 83 -34.10 25.03 2.80
CA VAL A 83 -33.38 24.81 4.08
C VAL A 83 -32.68 26.09 4.56
N ALA A 84 -32.29 26.98 3.65
CA ALA A 84 -31.63 28.24 3.98
C ALA A 84 -32.53 29.22 4.75
N ASP A 85 -33.84 29.24 4.49
CA ASP A 85 -34.80 30.19 5.10
C ASP A 85 -35.12 29.91 6.60
N LYS A 86 -34.52 28.89 7.22
CA LYS A 86 -34.84 28.48 8.60
C LYS A 86 -33.69 28.59 9.62
N ALA A 87 -32.51 29.06 9.23
CA ALA A 87 -31.32 29.04 10.08
C ALA A 87 -30.95 30.39 10.73
N GLU A 88 -31.61 31.49 10.40
CA GLU A 88 -31.36 32.80 11.05
C GLU A 88 -32.27 33.00 12.28
N SER A 89 -31.94 32.36 13.41
CA SER A 89 -32.24 32.92 14.74
C SER A 89 -31.58 32.10 15.84
N ARG A 90 -30.43 32.56 16.33
CA ARG A 90 -29.93 32.50 17.74
C ARG A 90 -28.41 32.43 17.76
N GLU A 91 -27.77 33.57 17.96
CA GLU A 91 -26.43 33.65 18.53
C GLU A 91 -26.26 35.06 19.13
N GLU A 92 -26.70 35.22 20.38
CA GLU A 92 -26.28 36.28 21.30
C GLU A 92 -26.22 35.64 22.69
N GLU A 93 -25.01 35.47 23.25
CA GLU A 93 -24.71 35.80 24.66
C GLU A 93 -23.25 35.49 25.07
N PHE A 94 -22.58 36.57 25.52
CA PHE A 94 -21.49 36.69 26.50
C PHE A 94 -20.00 36.55 26.12
N ASP A 95 -19.39 37.74 26.00
CA ASP A 95 -17.98 38.09 26.21
C ASP A 95 -17.59 38.21 27.71
N GLU A 96 -16.29 38.51 27.96
CA GLU A 96 -15.60 39.00 29.19
C GLU A 96 -14.92 37.92 30.08
N VAL A 97 -13.64 37.97 30.51
CA VAL A 97 -12.62 39.04 30.69
C VAL A 97 -11.18 38.44 30.73
N PHE A 98 -10.20 39.26 30.33
CA PHE A 98 -8.82 39.46 30.83
C PHE A 98 -7.68 39.32 29.80
N ASN A 99 -7.29 40.48 29.26
CA ASN A 99 -5.99 40.76 28.65
C ASN A 99 -5.03 41.32 29.72
N PRO A 100 -3.72 41.04 29.63
CA PRO A 100 -2.77 42.15 29.70
C PRO A 100 -1.68 42.08 28.62
N GLU A 101 -1.53 43.25 27.99
CA GLU A 101 -0.61 43.73 26.96
C GLU A 101 0.81 43.15 26.91
N LEU A 102 1.27 42.80 25.69
CA LEU A 102 2.67 42.94 25.26
C LEU A 102 2.77 43.41 23.80
N ARG A 103 3.11 44.71 23.68
CA ARG A 103 3.88 45.44 22.64
C ARG A 103 3.74 45.09 21.15
N ASP A 104 3.17 46.07 20.45
CA ASP A 104 3.28 46.36 19.01
C ASP A 104 4.69 46.14 18.43
N PHE A 105 4.76 45.32 17.39
CA PHE A 105 5.62 45.60 16.25
C PHE A 105 4.72 45.77 15.02
N ALA A 106 4.87 46.94 14.41
CA ALA A 106 4.12 47.46 13.28
C ALA A 106 3.80 46.42 12.20
N SER A 107 2.50 46.25 11.93
CA SER A 107 1.99 45.64 10.72
C SER A 107 2.32 46.54 9.51
N GLU A 108 3.27 46.13 8.67
CA GLU A 108 3.24 46.53 7.27
C GLU A 108 2.03 45.83 6.63
N SER A 109 0.98 46.60 6.39
CA SER A 109 -0.20 46.18 5.64
C SER A 109 0.19 45.92 4.19
N ILE A 110 0.34 44.65 3.82
CA ILE A 110 0.27 44.23 2.42
C ILE A 110 -1.19 43.87 2.16
N ASP A 111 -1.80 44.67 1.29
CA ASP A 111 -3.16 44.51 0.80
C ASP A 111 -3.20 43.25 -0.08
N HIS A 112 -3.60 42.11 0.49
CA HIS A 112 -3.84 40.89 -0.25
C HIS A 112 -5.33 40.80 -0.57
N THR A 113 -5.65 40.98 -1.85
CA THR A 113 -6.97 40.72 -2.43
C THR A 113 -7.44 39.31 -2.07
N SER A 114 -8.69 39.22 -1.61
CA SER A 114 -9.35 38.03 -1.06
C SER A 114 -9.46 36.81 -2.00
N GLU A 115 -8.95 36.88 -3.22
CA GLU A 115 -8.95 35.77 -4.18
C GLU A 115 -7.72 34.84 -4.04
N ASP A 116 -6.57 35.31 -3.52
CA ASP A 116 -5.37 34.46 -3.37
C ASP A 116 -5.41 33.55 -2.13
N LEU A 117 -6.19 33.91 -1.10
CA LEU A 117 -6.34 33.11 0.13
C LEU A 117 -7.26 31.89 -0.05
N ALA A 118 -8.08 31.84 -1.11
CA ALA A 118 -8.96 30.72 -1.40
C ALA A 118 -8.23 29.52 -2.05
N GLN A 119 -6.95 29.64 -2.42
CA GLN A 119 -6.15 28.52 -2.92
C GLN A 119 -5.30 27.84 -1.85
N GLU A 120 -5.25 28.40 -0.63
CA GLU A 120 -4.53 27.83 0.51
C GLU A 120 -5.43 26.87 1.32
N PHE A 121 -6.27 26.10 0.64
CA PHE A 121 -6.99 24.99 1.28
C PHE A 121 -5.99 23.89 1.63
N ASP A 122 -5.92 23.60 2.93
CA ASP A 122 -5.38 22.43 3.63
C ASP A 122 -4.84 21.28 2.75
N ASN A 123 -3.70 21.52 2.09
CA ASN A 123 -2.96 20.57 1.25
C ASN A 123 -1.97 19.73 2.08
N LYS A 124 -2.31 19.37 3.32
CA LYS A 124 -1.49 18.46 4.12
C LYS A 124 -1.79 17.01 3.73
N GLY A 125 -1.04 16.51 2.74
CA GLY A 125 -0.96 15.08 2.41
C GLY A 125 -1.83 14.57 1.26
N THR A 126 -2.00 15.38 0.22
CA THR A 126 -2.70 14.96 -0.99
C THR A 126 -1.81 14.12 -1.92
N SER A 127 -2.36 13.02 -2.42
CA SER A 127 -1.87 12.34 -3.62
C SER A 127 -2.70 12.84 -4.79
N ASP A 128 -2.15 13.72 -5.61
CA ASP A 128 -2.88 14.30 -6.74
C ASP A 128 -2.67 13.46 -7.99
N LYS A 129 -3.77 13.15 -8.68
CA LYS A 129 -3.69 12.59 -10.02
C LYS A 129 -3.32 13.72 -10.94
N VAL A 130 -2.32 13.51 -11.77
CA VAL A 130 -2.02 14.50 -12.78
C VAL A 130 -2.56 14.06 -14.13
N GLU A 131 -3.46 14.87 -14.68
CA GLU A 131 -3.96 14.66 -16.05
C GLU A 131 -2.79 14.77 -17.03
N GLY A 132 -2.65 13.82 -17.95
CA GLY A 132 -1.50 13.74 -18.86
C GLY A 132 -0.29 12.97 -18.33
N GLY A 133 -0.41 12.29 -17.19
CA GLY A 133 0.61 11.37 -16.67
C GLY A 133 1.90 12.06 -16.27
N VAL A 134 3.06 11.56 -16.72
CA VAL A 134 4.37 12.16 -16.44
C VAL A 134 4.43 13.61 -16.90
N GLU A 135 3.88 13.93 -18.07
CA GLU A 135 3.90 15.29 -18.60
C GLU A 135 3.11 16.27 -17.74
N GLY A 136 1.90 15.86 -17.33
CA GLY A 136 1.10 16.66 -16.40
C GLY A 136 1.83 16.88 -15.07
N ALA A 137 2.44 15.83 -14.51
CA ALA A 137 3.18 15.94 -13.26
C ALA A 137 4.37 16.92 -13.37
N LEU A 138 5.02 16.97 -14.54
CA LEU A 138 6.06 17.95 -14.82
C LEU A 138 5.51 19.37 -14.97
N ASP A 139 4.33 19.55 -15.55
CA ASP A 139 3.68 20.86 -15.64
C ASP A 139 3.29 21.38 -14.23
N ARG A 140 2.83 20.49 -13.34
CA ARG A 140 2.61 20.81 -11.91
C ARG A 140 3.92 21.14 -11.19
N ALA A 141 5.00 20.39 -11.46
CA ALA A 141 6.32 20.71 -10.92
C ALA A 141 6.81 22.09 -11.38
N ALA A 142 6.63 22.43 -12.66
CA ALA A 142 6.96 23.75 -13.21
C ALA A 142 6.15 24.87 -12.52
N TYR A 143 4.86 24.63 -12.28
CA TYR A 143 4.01 25.56 -11.52
C TYR A 143 4.57 25.83 -10.11
N GLU A 144 4.96 24.79 -9.36
CA GLU A 144 5.51 24.92 -8.01
C GLU A 144 6.86 25.64 -7.99
N ILE A 145 7.73 25.36 -8.97
CA ILE A 145 9.01 26.05 -9.12
C ILE A 145 8.78 27.54 -9.36
N ARG A 146 7.86 27.89 -10.28
CA ARG A 146 7.50 29.28 -10.57
C ARG A 146 6.90 29.98 -9.36
N ASN A 147 5.99 29.32 -8.65
CA ASN A 147 5.37 29.88 -7.44
C ASN A 147 6.42 30.13 -6.35
N SER A 148 7.36 29.19 -6.17
CA SER A 148 8.49 29.38 -5.25
C SER A 148 9.36 30.58 -5.63
N LEU A 149 9.66 30.76 -6.92
CA LEU A 149 10.47 31.87 -7.42
C LEU A 149 9.82 33.24 -7.27
N ARG A 150 8.48 33.34 -7.32
CA ARG A 150 7.76 34.58 -7.01
C ARG A 150 8.00 35.04 -5.58
N SER A 151 8.19 34.11 -4.65
CA SER A 151 8.44 34.42 -3.24
C SER A 151 9.93 34.70 -2.97
N ARG A 152 10.84 33.82 -3.41
CA ARG A 152 12.28 33.86 -3.11
C ARG A 152 13.10 33.11 -4.15
N LYS A 153 14.40 33.42 -4.20
CA LYS A 153 15.38 32.61 -4.95
C LYS A 153 15.26 31.13 -4.55
N THR A 154 15.27 30.24 -5.53
CA THR A 154 14.90 28.82 -5.36
C THR A 154 16.02 27.89 -5.84
N MET A 155 16.30 26.86 -5.05
CA MET A 155 17.09 25.70 -5.45
C MET A 155 16.16 24.53 -5.71
N VAL A 156 16.32 23.89 -6.86
CA VAL A 156 15.59 22.69 -7.25
C VAL A 156 16.55 21.51 -7.25
N ILE A 157 16.18 20.42 -6.57
CA ILE A 157 16.96 19.19 -6.50
C ILE A 157 16.13 18.08 -7.16
N TRP A 158 16.64 17.51 -8.24
CA TRP A 158 16.06 16.34 -8.90
C TRP A 158 16.79 15.07 -8.45
N LEU A 159 16.05 14.17 -7.81
CA LEU A 159 16.49 12.86 -7.38
C LEU A 159 15.90 11.82 -8.33
N PHE A 160 16.74 11.26 -9.19
CA PHE A 160 16.35 10.25 -10.15
C PHE A 160 16.68 8.85 -9.68
N ASP A 161 15.71 7.96 -9.76
CA ASP A 161 15.99 6.55 -9.70
C ASP A 161 16.82 6.10 -10.92
N ALA A 162 17.87 5.32 -10.67
CA ALA A 162 18.75 4.75 -11.67
C ALA A 162 18.31 3.36 -12.16
N SER A 163 17.16 2.86 -11.69
CA SER A 163 16.55 1.60 -12.17
C SER A 163 16.26 1.66 -13.67
N GLY A 164 16.27 0.48 -14.31
CA GLY A 164 16.03 0.38 -15.75
C GLY A 164 14.57 0.59 -16.17
N SER A 165 13.62 0.44 -15.26
CA SER A 165 12.18 0.67 -15.52
C SER A 165 11.88 2.15 -15.81
N LEU A 166 12.76 3.05 -15.38
CA LEU A 166 12.55 4.49 -15.46
C LEU A 166 13.32 5.20 -16.58
N ASP A 167 13.98 4.45 -17.47
CA ASP A 167 14.73 5.00 -18.62
C ASP A 167 13.87 5.99 -19.43
N GLU A 168 12.66 5.56 -19.83
CA GLU A 168 11.72 6.40 -20.59
C GLU A 168 11.25 7.63 -19.79
N ARG A 169 10.99 7.46 -18.49
CA ARG A 169 10.54 8.55 -17.61
C ARG A 169 11.65 9.59 -17.41
N ARG A 170 12.91 9.17 -17.26
CA ARG A 170 14.06 10.08 -17.17
C ARG A 170 14.26 10.86 -18.46
N GLU A 171 14.09 10.22 -19.61
CA GLU A 171 14.17 10.90 -20.91
C GLU A 171 13.06 11.96 -21.07
N ALA A 172 11.82 11.63 -20.70
CA ALA A 172 10.70 12.58 -20.71
C ALA A 172 10.98 13.82 -19.83
N VAL A 173 11.52 13.62 -18.62
CA VAL A 173 11.90 14.73 -17.72
C VAL A 173 13.02 15.58 -18.34
N ALA A 174 14.06 14.95 -18.89
CA ALA A 174 15.18 15.64 -19.52
C ALA A 174 14.75 16.50 -20.72
N ASN A 175 13.80 16.00 -21.53
CA ASN A 175 13.22 16.74 -22.67
C ASN A 175 12.49 18.01 -22.23
N ARG A 176 11.89 18.01 -21.03
CA ARG A 176 11.05 19.10 -20.53
C ARG A 176 11.86 20.18 -19.80
N PHE A 177 13.11 19.91 -19.38
CA PHE A 177 13.94 20.90 -18.68
C PHE A 177 14.06 22.22 -19.44
N ASP A 178 14.26 22.17 -20.75
CA ASP A 178 14.29 23.36 -21.59
C ASP A 178 13.00 24.18 -21.45
N ASN A 179 11.83 23.54 -21.47
CA ASN A 179 10.55 24.22 -21.37
C ASN A 179 10.30 24.77 -19.96
N ILE A 180 10.58 23.96 -18.92
CA ILE A 180 10.42 24.34 -17.51
C ILE A 180 11.29 25.56 -17.20
N TYR A 181 12.56 25.55 -17.62
CA TYR A 181 13.50 26.62 -17.27
C TYR A 181 13.47 27.82 -18.22
N LYS A 182 13.11 27.66 -19.51
CA LYS A 182 12.87 28.80 -20.42
C LYS A 182 11.67 29.64 -19.96
N GLN A 183 10.55 28.99 -19.62
CA GLN A 183 9.35 29.68 -19.12
C GLN A 183 9.60 30.41 -17.79
N VAL A 184 10.57 29.94 -17.01
CA VAL A 184 10.97 30.57 -15.75
C VAL A 184 11.95 31.74 -15.98
N GLY A 185 12.86 31.62 -16.95
CA GLY A 185 13.85 32.64 -17.31
C GLY A 185 13.27 33.92 -17.94
N GLU A 186 12.06 33.87 -18.50
CA GLU A 186 11.35 35.04 -19.02
C GLU A 186 10.91 36.04 -17.92
N THR A 187 10.97 35.64 -16.64
CA THR A 187 10.56 36.44 -15.48
C THR A 187 11.66 37.36 -14.91
N GLY A 188 12.87 37.37 -15.49
CA GLY A 188 13.78 38.52 -15.38
C GLY A 188 14.96 38.47 -14.39
N ASP A 189 15.27 37.36 -13.73
CA ASP A 189 16.54 37.25 -12.98
C ASP A 189 17.14 35.84 -13.08
N THR A 190 18.17 35.67 -13.92
CA THR A 190 18.85 34.38 -14.15
C THR A 190 19.62 33.88 -12.93
N ASP A 191 19.92 34.75 -11.95
CA ASP A 191 20.61 34.39 -10.70
C ASP A 191 19.65 33.97 -9.56
N SER A 192 18.39 33.70 -9.89
CA SER A 192 17.33 33.35 -8.93
C SER A 192 17.06 31.85 -8.80
N LEU A 193 17.54 31.04 -9.75
CA LEU A 193 17.27 29.60 -9.80
C LEU A 193 18.55 28.79 -9.97
N TYR A 194 18.69 27.74 -9.16
CA TYR A 194 19.77 26.76 -9.30
C TYR A 194 19.22 25.35 -9.23
N THR A 195 19.82 24.44 -10.00
CA THR A 195 19.39 23.06 -10.11
C THR A 195 20.50 22.11 -9.71
N VAL A 196 20.13 21.07 -8.96
CA VAL A 196 20.97 19.95 -8.60
C VAL A 196 20.34 18.67 -9.15
N ILE A 197 21.15 17.85 -9.79
CA ILE A 197 20.84 16.48 -10.21
C ILE A 197 21.61 15.50 -9.34
N ALA A 198 20.88 14.55 -8.76
CA ALA A 198 21.39 13.38 -8.08
C ALA A 198 20.60 12.14 -8.54
N SER A 199 21.20 10.97 -8.39
CA SER A 199 20.52 9.70 -8.64
C SER A 199 20.68 8.73 -7.49
N PHE A 200 19.81 7.73 -7.41
CA PHE A 200 19.85 6.68 -6.40
C PHE A 200 19.59 5.30 -6.99
N GLY A 201 19.94 4.29 -6.21
CA GLY A 201 19.88 2.85 -6.47
C GLY A 201 20.44 2.19 -5.21
N ALA A 202 21.35 1.22 -5.33
CA ALA A 202 22.11 0.73 -4.18
C ALA A 202 22.94 1.81 -3.46
N LYS A 203 23.31 2.89 -4.17
CA LYS A 203 24.03 4.05 -3.63
C LYS A 203 23.49 5.34 -4.21
N ALA A 204 23.52 6.40 -3.41
CA ALA A 204 23.25 7.75 -3.85
C ALA A 204 24.47 8.35 -4.57
N ASN A 205 24.27 8.91 -5.76
CA ASN A 205 25.29 9.60 -6.54
C ASN A 205 24.86 11.05 -6.79
N LEU A 206 25.77 11.98 -6.54
CA LEU A 206 25.54 13.40 -6.80
C LEU A 206 26.31 13.82 -8.05
N HIS A 207 25.58 14.00 -9.15
CA HIS A 207 26.15 14.34 -10.46
C HIS A 207 26.52 15.83 -10.56
N THR A 208 25.86 16.67 -9.77
CA THR A 208 26.16 18.12 -9.70
C THR A 208 26.58 18.51 -8.28
N PRO A 209 27.88 18.33 -7.94
CA PRO A 209 28.41 18.76 -6.65
C PRO A 209 28.21 20.25 -6.38
N GLU A 210 28.24 21.05 -7.45
CA GLU A 210 27.90 22.47 -7.48
C GLU A 210 26.61 22.65 -8.29
N PRO A 211 25.63 23.44 -7.80
CA PRO A 211 24.37 23.64 -8.51
C PRO A 211 24.57 24.36 -9.86
N LEU A 212 23.80 23.97 -10.88
CA LEU A 212 23.89 24.48 -12.25
C LEU A 212 22.63 25.25 -12.63
N GLN A 213 22.75 26.12 -13.63
CA GLN A 213 21.62 26.90 -14.18
C GLN A 213 21.31 26.56 -15.64
N ASP A 214 22.26 25.93 -16.34
CA ASP A 214 22.19 25.65 -17.77
C ASP A 214 21.33 24.41 -18.06
N PRO A 215 20.12 24.57 -18.66
CA PRO A 215 19.21 23.45 -18.93
C PRO A 215 19.81 22.41 -19.87
N ALA A 216 20.65 22.82 -20.83
CA ALA A 216 21.26 21.91 -21.78
C ALA A 216 22.23 20.97 -21.07
N LYS A 217 23.07 21.50 -20.16
CA LYS A 217 23.96 20.67 -19.33
C LYS A 217 23.19 19.76 -18.39
N LEU A 218 22.10 20.24 -17.79
CA LEU A 218 21.24 19.42 -16.93
C LEU A 218 20.66 18.22 -17.70
N SER A 219 20.15 18.46 -18.91
CA SER A 219 19.62 17.39 -19.77
C SER A 219 20.70 16.39 -20.19
N GLU A 220 21.92 16.87 -20.47
CA GLU A 220 23.06 16.02 -20.81
C GLU A 220 23.46 15.10 -19.66
N ILE A 221 23.50 15.63 -18.43
CA ILE A 221 23.80 14.87 -17.22
C ILE A 221 22.78 13.74 -17.02
N VAL A 222 21.48 14.04 -17.11
CA VAL A 222 20.42 13.02 -16.94
C VAL A 222 20.55 11.90 -17.98
N ARG A 223 20.88 12.25 -19.24
CA ARG A 223 20.98 11.26 -20.33
C ARG A 223 22.27 10.45 -20.33
N LYS A 224 23.39 11.02 -19.91
CA LYS A 224 24.73 10.41 -20.09
C LYS A 224 25.39 9.94 -18.80
N GLU A 225 25.12 10.58 -17.67
CA GLU A 225 25.84 10.32 -16.42
C GLU A 225 25.09 9.38 -15.47
N ILE A 226 23.76 9.33 -15.55
CA ILE A 226 22.95 8.38 -14.78
C ILE A 226 23.09 6.98 -15.39
N LYS A 227 23.93 6.15 -14.78
CA LYS A 227 24.13 4.75 -15.17
C LYS A 227 23.04 3.88 -14.56
N LYS A 228 22.55 2.92 -15.34
CA LYS A 228 21.59 1.92 -14.89
C LYS A 228 22.13 1.14 -13.69
N ASP A 229 21.35 1.06 -12.63
CA ASP A 229 21.62 0.19 -11.49
C ASP A 229 20.91 -1.16 -11.67
N GLU A 230 21.63 -2.26 -11.46
CA GLU A 230 21.13 -3.63 -11.60
C GLU A 230 20.99 -4.33 -10.23
N SER A 231 21.13 -3.57 -9.15
CA SER A 231 21.15 -4.12 -7.79
C SER A 231 19.77 -4.58 -7.31
N GLY A 232 18.70 -3.97 -7.83
CA GLY A 232 17.33 -4.09 -7.33
C GLY A 232 17.16 -3.54 -5.92
N LYS A 233 17.89 -2.46 -5.60
CA LYS A 233 17.78 -1.76 -4.32
C LYS A 233 17.51 -0.29 -4.55
N GLU A 234 16.61 0.27 -3.78
CA GLU A 234 16.20 1.65 -3.90
C GLU A 234 16.43 2.45 -2.61
N MET A 235 17.62 3.03 -2.50
CA MET A 235 18.02 3.80 -1.31
C MET A 235 17.60 5.28 -1.41
N VAL A 236 16.30 5.52 -1.63
CA VAL A 236 15.70 6.85 -1.88
C VAL A 236 15.96 7.82 -0.73
N PHE A 237 15.72 7.40 0.51
CA PHE A 237 15.76 8.28 1.67
C PHE A 237 17.19 8.64 2.07
N SER A 238 18.14 7.74 1.85
CA SER A 238 19.57 8.04 2.01
C SER A 238 20.05 9.09 1.01
N ALA A 239 19.55 9.07 -0.24
CA ALA A 239 19.87 10.07 -1.25
C ALA A 239 19.25 11.44 -0.92
N ALA A 240 18.01 11.44 -0.44
CA ALA A 240 17.37 12.64 0.10
C ALA A 240 18.16 13.22 1.29
N LYS A 241 18.59 12.37 2.22
CA LYS A 241 19.43 12.80 3.35
C LYS A 241 20.75 13.42 2.88
N LEU A 242 21.46 12.75 1.97
CA LEU A 242 22.75 13.22 1.43
C LEU A 242 22.62 14.62 0.80
N THR A 243 21.59 14.83 -0.02
CA THR A 243 21.36 16.11 -0.69
C THR A 243 21.00 17.21 0.30
N LEU A 244 20.11 16.93 1.26
CA LEU A 244 19.77 17.88 2.32
C LEU A 244 21.01 18.27 3.14
N GLU A 245 21.81 17.31 3.60
CA GLU A 245 23.00 17.57 4.43
C GLU A 245 24.05 18.39 3.68
N LYS A 246 24.25 18.12 2.38
CA LYS A 246 25.21 18.87 1.57
C LYS A 246 24.77 20.31 1.32
N PHE A 247 23.51 20.52 0.97
CA PHE A 247 23.01 21.83 0.57
C PHE A 247 22.32 22.61 1.70
N GLN A 248 22.31 22.10 2.94
CA GLN A 248 21.68 22.78 4.08
C GLN A 248 22.15 24.23 4.26
N ASN A 249 23.45 24.49 4.15
CA ASN A 249 24.07 25.79 4.37
C ASN A 249 24.41 26.55 3.07
N TRP A 250 24.03 25.99 1.92
CA TRP A 250 24.37 26.58 0.63
C TRP A 250 23.75 27.98 0.50
N HIS A 251 24.60 28.96 0.15
CA HIS A 251 24.26 30.38 -0.01
C HIS A 251 23.54 31.05 1.18
N ARG A 252 23.61 30.49 2.40
CA ARG A 252 22.99 31.08 3.60
C ARG A 252 23.46 32.51 3.87
N SER A 253 24.70 32.85 3.49
CA SER A 253 25.27 34.20 3.63
C SER A 253 24.76 35.21 2.60
N LYS A 254 24.19 34.75 1.47
CA LYS A 254 23.67 35.60 0.38
C LYS A 254 22.16 35.84 0.48
N GLY A 255 21.50 35.34 1.52
CA GLY A 255 20.06 35.48 1.75
C GLY A 255 19.32 34.14 1.87
N PRO A 256 18.02 34.15 2.21
CA PRO A 256 17.21 32.95 2.30
C PRO A 256 16.88 32.38 0.92
N TRP A 257 17.06 31.07 0.75
CA TRP A 257 16.70 30.32 -0.46
C TRP A 257 15.61 29.30 -0.15
N ASN A 258 14.61 29.19 -1.03
CA ASN A 258 13.67 28.08 -1.01
C ASN A 258 14.33 26.83 -1.59
N LYS A 259 13.98 25.66 -1.09
CA LYS A 259 14.50 24.37 -1.59
C LYS A 259 13.33 23.47 -1.94
N LEU A 260 13.29 23.02 -3.19
CA LEU A 260 12.32 22.05 -3.67
C LEU A 260 13.07 20.79 -4.08
N VAL A 261 12.61 19.63 -3.63
CA VAL A 261 13.16 18.33 -4.00
C VAL A 261 12.11 17.55 -4.76
N PHE A 262 12.42 17.14 -5.99
CA PHE A 262 11.59 16.27 -6.82
C PHE A 262 12.22 14.88 -6.88
N ILE A 263 11.52 13.88 -6.37
CA ILE A 263 11.91 12.46 -6.42
C ILE A 263 11.16 11.81 -7.58
N ILE A 264 11.87 11.17 -8.51
CA ILE A 264 11.26 10.33 -9.55
C ILE A 264 11.55 8.87 -9.23
N THR A 265 10.51 8.07 -8.96
CA THR A 265 10.60 6.62 -8.67
C THR A 265 9.26 5.94 -9.01
N ASP A 266 9.29 4.66 -9.33
CA ASP A 266 8.12 3.79 -9.49
C ASP A 266 7.95 2.77 -8.36
N GLU A 267 8.79 2.82 -7.31
CA GLU A 267 8.69 2.00 -6.11
C GLU A 267 8.62 2.85 -4.81
N LYS A 268 8.60 2.17 -3.66
CA LYS A 268 8.44 2.81 -2.34
C LYS A 268 9.75 3.26 -1.68
N GLY A 269 10.89 2.72 -2.12
CA GLY A 269 12.19 2.82 -1.45
C GLY A 269 12.40 1.84 -0.28
N ASP A 270 13.57 1.21 -0.24
CA ASP A 270 13.95 0.15 0.71
C ASP A 270 14.37 0.67 2.09
N ASP A 271 14.77 1.95 2.17
CA ASP A 271 15.45 2.53 3.32
C ASP A 271 14.57 3.49 4.14
N ALA A 272 13.25 3.44 3.92
CA ALA A 272 12.25 4.23 4.63
C ALA A 272 12.34 4.06 6.15
N ASP A 273 12.37 2.81 6.63
CA ASP A 273 12.40 2.49 8.07
C ASP A 273 13.62 3.08 8.79
N GLN A 274 14.72 3.31 8.05
CA GLN A 274 15.98 3.82 8.62
C GLN A 274 16.08 5.34 8.55
N TYR A 275 15.61 5.96 7.47
CA TYR A 275 15.94 7.36 7.18
C TYR A 275 14.74 8.31 7.06
N LEU A 276 13.49 7.81 6.93
CA LEU A 276 12.32 8.67 6.71
C LEU A 276 12.16 9.78 7.76
N GLU A 277 12.17 9.43 9.05
CA GLU A 277 12.00 10.41 10.15
C GLU A 277 13.11 11.47 10.16
N ASN A 278 14.34 11.04 9.86
CA ASN A 278 15.50 11.92 9.79
C ASN A 278 15.37 12.90 8.61
N VAL A 279 14.93 12.41 7.45
CA VAL A 279 14.71 13.22 6.24
C VAL A 279 13.56 14.22 6.47
N ILE A 280 12.44 13.79 7.06
CA ILE A 280 11.32 14.69 7.40
C ILE A 280 11.79 15.79 8.36
N THR A 281 12.49 15.42 9.44
CA THR A 281 12.99 16.38 10.44
C THR A 281 13.95 17.38 9.81
N LEU A 282 14.87 16.90 8.97
CA LEU A 282 15.84 17.75 8.28
C LEU A 282 15.17 18.65 7.23
N GLY A 283 14.19 18.12 6.49
CA GLY A 283 13.38 18.85 5.52
C GLY A 283 12.64 20.01 6.18
N LYS A 284 11.90 19.73 7.26
CA LYS A 284 11.21 20.76 8.07
C LYS A 284 12.18 21.82 8.60
N ARG A 285 13.30 21.40 9.20
CA ARG A 285 14.31 22.32 9.76
C ARG A 285 14.95 23.23 8.70
N THR A 286 15.07 22.75 7.47
CA THR A 286 15.67 23.49 6.35
C THR A 286 14.65 24.18 5.45
N ASN A 287 13.35 24.10 5.79
CA ASN A 287 12.24 24.56 4.96
C ASN A 287 12.31 24.03 3.52
N THR A 288 12.69 22.75 3.39
CA THR A 288 12.76 22.04 2.11
C THR A 288 11.48 21.27 1.88
N ARG A 289 10.81 21.54 0.75
CA ARG A 289 9.57 20.86 0.34
C ARG A 289 9.88 19.68 -0.58
N PHE A 290 9.28 18.53 -0.32
CA PHE A 290 9.44 17.33 -1.15
C PHE A 290 8.22 17.07 -2.01
N PHE A 291 8.49 16.75 -3.28
CA PHE A 291 7.52 16.28 -4.25
C PHE A 291 8.00 14.94 -4.77
N THR A 292 7.09 13.98 -4.93
CA THR A 292 7.41 12.69 -5.54
C THR A 292 6.57 12.52 -6.79
N ILE A 293 7.20 12.12 -7.89
CA ILE A 293 6.58 11.82 -9.17
C ILE A 293 6.71 10.31 -9.35
N GLY A 294 5.60 9.59 -9.21
CA GLY A 294 5.63 8.13 -9.20
C GLY A 294 4.29 7.47 -9.45
N ASN A 295 4.27 6.15 -9.32
CA ASN A 295 3.09 5.33 -9.60
C ASN A 295 2.17 5.24 -8.38
N ALA A 296 0.88 4.98 -8.61
CA ALA A 296 -0.01 4.62 -7.52
C ALA A 296 0.46 3.33 -6.84
N ALA A 297 0.42 3.31 -5.52
CA ALA A 297 0.64 2.10 -4.75
C ALA A 297 -0.50 1.10 -4.99
N ILE A 298 -0.16 -0.18 -4.88
CA ILE A 298 -1.16 -1.25 -5.03
C ILE A 298 -1.94 -1.39 -3.73
N PHE A 299 -3.26 -1.34 -3.87
CA PHE A 299 -4.20 -1.38 -2.77
C PHE A 299 -3.96 -2.59 -1.85
N GLY A 300 -3.48 -2.32 -0.65
CA GLY A 300 -3.22 -3.34 0.36
C GLY A 300 -2.32 -4.46 -0.14
N GLN A 301 -1.33 -4.17 -1.00
CA GLN A 301 -0.29 -5.12 -1.41
C GLN A 301 1.09 -4.52 -1.17
N LEU A 302 2.05 -5.37 -0.81
CA LEU A 302 3.46 -4.96 -0.75
C LEU A 302 4.10 -4.91 -2.14
N LYS A 303 3.74 -5.89 -2.99
CA LYS A 303 4.39 -6.14 -4.27
C LYS A 303 3.45 -5.91 -5.43
N GLY A 304 3.98 -5.25 -6.45
CA GLY A 304 3.42 -5.17 -7.78
C GLY A 304 4.10 -6.09 -8.76
N TYR A 305 3.62 -6.07 -10.00
CA TYR A 305 4.24 -6.81 -11.08
C TYR A 305 4.31 -5.94 -12.32
N VAL A 306 5.52 -5.79 -12.84
CA VAL A 306 5.80 -5.07 -14.08
C VAL A 306 6.14 -6.06 -15.18
N GLU A 307 5.83 -5.67 -16.40
CA GLU A 307 6.10 -6.46 -17.58
C GLU A 307 7.58 -6.33 -17.96
N TYR A 308 8.26 -7.48 -18.08
CA TYR A 308 9.64 -7.54 -18.50
C TYR A 308 9.77 -8.40 -19.76
N THR A 309 10.25 -7.78 -20.83
CA THR A 309 10.53 -8.48 -22.10
C THR A 309 12.01 -8.85 -22.16
N TYR A 310 12.29 -10.14 -22.24
CA TYR A 310 13.64 -10.67 -22.44
C TYR A 310 14.13 -10.42 -23.87
N GLU A 311 15.45 -10.51 -24.08
CA GLU A 311 16.07 -10.33 -25.41
C GLU A 311 15.52 -11.29 -26.48
N ASP A 312 15.01 -12.46 -26.08
CA ASP A 312 14.38 -13.46 -26.94
C ASP A 312 12.91 -13.13 -27.28
N GLY A 313 12.38 -12.00 -26.81
CA GLY A 313 10.99 -11.58 -26.97
C GLY A 313 10.02 -12.27 -26.00
N TYR A 314 10.50 -13.09 -25.06
CA TYR A 314 9.65 -13.68 -24.03
C TYR A 314 9.24 -12.61 -23.01
N VAL A 315 7.96 -12.60 -22.62
CA VAL A 315 7.42 -11.67 -21.63
C VAL A 315 7.21 -12.41 -20.30
N ASP A 316 7.81 -11.91 -19.22
CA ASP A 316 7.55 -12.34 -17.84
C ASP A 316 7.05 -11.14 -17.01
N TYR A 317 6.37 -11.43 -15.91
CA TYR A 317 5.89 -10.43 -14.96
C TYR A 317 6.69 -10.53 -13.68
N LEU A 318 7.53 -9.53 -13.43
CA LEU A 318 8.49 -9.55 -12.34
C LEU A 318 7.99 -8.73 -11.15
N PRO A 319 8.18 -9.22 -9.91
CA PRO A 319 7.71 -8.53 -8.73
C PRO A 319 8.54 -7.28 -8.43
N VAL A 320 7.88 -6.19 -8.08
CA VAL A 320 8.46 -4.87 -7.71
C VAL A 320 7.85 -4.35 -6.42
N ASP A 321 8.58 -3.58 -5.63
CA ASP A 321 8.15 -3.15 -4.29
C ASP A 321 7.38 -1.82 -4.31
N GLN A 322 6.14 -1.86 -4.82
CA GLN A 322 5.29 -0.68 -5.07
C GLN A 322 4.38 -0.27 -3.91
N GLY A 323 4.42 -0.94 -2.75
CA GLY A 323 3.41 -0.70 -1.71
C GLY A 323 3.76 -1.13 -0.28
N PRO A 324 2.82 -0.94 0.65
CA PRO A 324 1.44 -0.49 0.43
C PRO A 324 1.30 1.04 0.56
N GLU A 325 0.09 1.53 0.30
CA GLU A 325 -0.31 2.92 0.54
C GLU A 325 -0.40 3.28 2.04
N SER A 326 -0.49 2.28 2.91
CA SER A 326 -0.67 2.41 4.36
C SER A 326 0.56 1.96 5.16
N ALA A 327 0.75 2.52 6.36
CA ALA A 327 1.83 2.12 7.27
C ALA A 327 1.66 0.71 7.85
N PHE A 328 0.41 0.29 8.05
CA PHE A 328 0.05 -0.99 8.64
C PHE A 328 -0.91 -1.75 7.72
N PRO A 329 -0.78 -3.08 7.64
CA PRO A 329 -1.67 -3.88 6.82
C PRO A 329 -3.09 -3.82 7.37
N ASP A 330 -4.05 -3.47 6.52
CA ASP A 330 -5.48 -3.44 6.83
C ASP A 330 -6.32 -4.28 5.86
N ALA A 331 -5.69 -4.93 4.87
CA ALA A 331 -6.34 -5.84 3.93
C ALA A 331 -5.85 -7.29 4.11
N VAL A 332 -6.79 -8.23 4.21
CA VAL A 332 -6.51 -9.68 4.27
C VAL A 332 -6.23 -10.26 2.87
N GLN A 333 -5.15 -11.04 2.76
CA GLN A 333 -4.66 -11.64 1.52
C GLN A 333 -5.24 -13.02 1.27
N LEU A 334 -6.54 -13.05 1.01
CA LEU A 334 -7.30 -14.30 0.81
C LEU A 334 -7.59 -14.56 -0.69
N PRO A 335 -7.46 -15.80 -1.18
CA PRO A 335 -7.82 -16.14 -2.55
C PRO A 335 -9.34 -16.16 -2.76
N PHE A 336 -9.78 -15.98 -4.01
CA PHE A 336 -11.16 -16.25 -4.42
C PHE A 336 -11.25 -17.67 -4.98
N ILE A 337 -12.08 -18.52 -4.37
CA ILE A 337 -12.23 -19.92 -4.78
C ILE A 337 -13.26 -19.99 -5.91
N GLY A 338 -12.92 -20.64 -7.03
CA GLY A 338 -13.87 -20.91 -8.13
C GLY A 338 -13.92 -19.86 -9.23
N SER A 339 -13.40 -18.64 -9.02
CA SER A 339 -13.47 -17.54 -10.00
C SER A 339 -12.30 -17.45 -10.98
N GLY A 340 -11.43 -18.45 -11.04
CA GLY A 340 -10.16 -18.37 -11.77
C GLY A 340 -9.19 -17.34 -11.17
N GLN A 341 -7.97 -17.27 -11.72
CA GLN A 341 -6.98 -16.26 -11.31
C GLN A 341 -7.27 -14.94 -12.02
N ASP A 342 -7.96 -14.01 -11.36
CA ASP A 342 -8.02 -12.63 -11.81
C ASP A 342 -6.81 -11.86 -11.28
N TRP A 343 -5.78 -11.73 -12.13
CA TRP A 343 -4.56 -11.01 -11.79
C TRP A 343 -4.82 -9.52 -11.50
N LYS A 344 -5.91 -8.93 -12.03
CA LYS A 344 -6.23 -7.51 -11.83
C LYS A 344 -6.56 -7.19 -10.38
N LEU A 345 -7.10 -8.15 -9.63
CA LEU A 345 -7.40 -8.00 -8.21
C LEU A 345 -6.12 -7.80 -7.38
N LYS A 346 -5.01 -8.41 -7.80
CA LYS A 346 -3.70 -8.26 -7.14
C LYS A 346 -2.94 -7.01 -7.57
N GLN A 347 -3.47 -6.25 -8.53
CA GLN A 347 -2.88 -5.01 -9.02
C GLN A 347 -3.89 -3.85 -8.97
N MET A 348 -4.85 -3.89 -8.05
CA MET A 348 -5.81 -2.81 -7.86
C MET A 348 -5.11 -1.53 -7.43
N SER A 349 -5.49 -0.40 -8.00
CA SER A 349 -4.90 0.88 -7.61
C SER A 349 -5.46 1.31 -6.26
N SER A 350 -4.58 1.76 -5.36
CA SER A 350 -5.01 2.44 -4.14
C SER A 350 -5.49 3.86 -4.41
N SER A 351 -5.18 4.44 -5.59
CA SER A 351 -5.29 5.87 -5.91
C SER A 351 -4.38 6.80 -5.09
N TYR A 352 -3.47 6.23 -4.30
CA TYR A 352 -2.53 6.94 -3.44
C TYR A 352 -1.09 6.47 -3.70
N GLY A 353 -0.10 7.28 -3.34
CA GLY A 353 1.30 6.86 -3.37
C GLY A 353 1.66 5.90 -2.22
N PRO A 354 2.85 5.29 -2.25
CA PRO A 354 3.36 4.51 -1.12
C PRO A 354 3.45 5.34 0.16
N TYR A 355 3.22 4.72 1.32
CA TYR A 355 3.12 5.42 2.61
C TYR A 355 4.30 6.37 2.89
N ALA A 356 5.54 5.88 2.76
CA ALA A 356 6.72 6.63 3.18
C ALA A 356 6.95 7.89 2.34
N LEU A 357 6.83 7.79 1.01
CA LEU A 357 7.01 8.89 0.08
C LEU A 357 5.87 9.91 0.19
N THR A 358 4.64 9.43 0.31
CA THR A 358 3.46 10.30 0.48
C THR A 358 3.54 11.07 1.78
N ARG A 359 3.91 10.40 2.88
CA ARG A 359 4.14 11.05 4.18
C ARG A 359 5.26 12.07 4.13
N LEU A 360 6.39 11.76 3.47
CA LEU A 360 7.49 12.72 3.31
C LEU A 360 7.02 14.00 2.63
N CYS A 361 6.25 13.88 1.55
CA CYS A 361 5.67 15.03 0.85
C CYS A 361 4.71 15.81 1.76
N ALA A 362 3.76 15.11 2.39
CA ALA A 362 2.76 15.68 3.29
C ALA A 362 3.38 16.50 4.43
N GLU A 363 4.36 15.93 5.13
CA GLU A 363 4.98 16.51 6.31
C GLU A 363 5.93 17.68 5.96
N THR A 364 6.37 17.77 4.71
CA THR A 364 7.26 18.84 4.24
C THR A 364 6.54 19.90 3.41
N GLY A 365 5.21 19.82 3.25
CA GLY A 365 4.41 20.80 2.53
C GLY A 365 4.53 20.70 1.00
N GLY A 366 4.80 19.51 0.47
CA GLY A 366 4.70 19.20 -0.96
C GLY A 366 3.68 18.09 -1.23
N MET A 367 3.75 17.46 -2.41
CA MET A 367 2.71 16.55 -2.92
C MET A 367 3.30 15.29 -3.55
N TYR A 368 2.56 14.18 -3.45
CA TYR A 368 2.81 12.98 -4.24
C TYR A 368 1.98 13.08 -5.54
N LEU A 369 2.67 13.15 -6.68
CA LEU A 369 2.10 13.29 -8.01
C LEU A 369 2.04 11.91 -8.68
N ILE A 370 0.83 11.38 -8.82
CA ILE A 370 0.61 10.08 -9.45
C ILE A 370 0.62 10.24 -10.97
N THR A 371 1.61 9.64 -11.62
CA THR A 371 1.75 9.66 -13.08
C THR A 371 1.00 8.52 -13.75
N GLU A 372 0.98 7.35 -13.11
CA GLU A 372 0.37 6.14 -13.65
C GLU A 372 -0.44 5.43 -12.56
N GLU A 373 -1.65 5.03 -12.93
CA GLU A 373 -2.43 4.08 -12.14
C GLU A 373 -1.93 2.66 -12.42
N THR A 374 -2.21 1.75 -11.51
CA THR A 374 -1.84 0.35 -11.68
C THR A 374 -2.67 -0.30 -12.81
N ARG A 375 -2.20 -1.44 -13.32
CA ARG A 375 -2.85 -2.14 -14.45
C ARG A 375 -4.15 -2.88 -14.08
N GLY A 376 -4.46 -2.95 -12.79
CA GLY A 376 -5.67 -3.61 -12.28
C GLY A 376 -6.90 -2.70 -12.30
N TYR A 377 -7.78 -2.90 -11.33
CA TYR A 377 -8.98 -2.07 -11.22
C TYR A 377 -8.64 -0.70 -10.62
N ASN A 378 -9.29 0.33 -11.17
CA ASN A 378 -9.17 1.72 -10.73
C ASN A 378 -10.49 2.18 -10.11
N PHE A 379 -10.40 3.15 -9.20
CA PHE A 379 -11.53 3.66 -8.43
C PHE A 379 -11.64 5.17 -8.57
N ASP A 380 -12.85 5.69 -8.38
CA ASP A 380 -13.07 7.13 -8.41
C ASP A 380 -12.39 7.79 -7.20
N ARG A 381 -11.52 8.76 -7.46
CA ARG A 381 -10.77 9.48 -6.44
C ARG A 381 -11.67 10.34 -5.55
N ALA A 382 -12.76 10.87 -6.09
CA ALA A 382 -13.73 11.63 -5.30
C ALA A 382 -14.35 10.74 -4.22
N VAL A 383 -14.61 9.47 -4.55
CA VAL A 383 -15.08 8.46 -3.60
C VAL A 383 -13.96 8.08 -2.62
N MET A 384 -12.76 7.78 -3.15
CA MET A 384 -11.62 7.33 -2.35
C MET A 384 -11.07 8.37 -1.37
N ARG A 385 -11.32 9.68 -1.57
CA ARG A 385 -10.87 10.76 -0.67
C ARG A 385 -11.27 10.55 0.79
N ARG A 386 -12.45 9.97 1.03
CA ARG A 386 -12.95 9.62 2.39
C ARG A 386 -12.29 8.39 3.01
N TYR A 387 -11.51 7.65 2.21
CA TYR A 387 -10.80 6.43 2.56
C TYR A 387 -9.28 6.61 2.50
N ALA A 388 -8.81 7.87 2.58
CA ALA A 388 -7.40 8.19 2.54
C ALA A 388 -6.62 7.41 3.62
N PRO A 389 -5.43 6.86 3.28
CA PRO A 389 -4.54 6.27 4.26
C PRO A 389 -4.09 7.29 5.31
N ASP A 390 -3.74 6.78 6.49
CA ASP A 390 -3.21 7.61 7.56
C ASP A 390 -1.71 7.83 7.38
N TYR A 391 -1.32 9.07 7.09
CA TYR A 391 0.07 9.48 6.87
C TYR A 391 0.73 10.09 8.11
N ARG A 392 0.14 9.96 9.31
CA ARG A 392 0.79 10.38 10.56
C ARG A 392 2.02 9.51 10.88
N PRO A 393 2.90 9.93 11.81
CA PRO A 393 4.03 9.11 12.23
C PRO A 393 3.60 7.72 12.74
N VAL A 394 4.34 6.68 12.35
CA VAL A 394 4.05 5.27 12.70
C VAL A 394 3.77 5.09 14.20
N ARG A 395 4.49 5.80 15.06
CA ARG A 395 4.29 5.77 16.52
C ARG A 395 2.88 6.21 16.93
N VAL A 396 2.35 7.27 16.31
CA VAL A 396 1.01 7.81 16.58
C VAL A 396 -0.06 6.82 16.12
N ILE A 397 0.07 6.33 14.88
CA ILE A 397 -0.85 5.34 14.31
C ILE A 397 -0.88 4.07 15.17
N LYS A 398 0.29 3.58 15.58
CA LYS A 398 0.42 2.40 16.44
C LYS A 398 -0.28 2.59 17.79
N GLN A 399 -0.19 3.77 18.40
CA GLN A 399 -0.89 4.07 19.64
C GLN A 399 -2.41 4.09 19.44
N GLU A 400 -2.90 4.61 18.32
CA GLU A 400 -4.33 4.62 18.00
C GLU A 400 -4.87 3.22 17.71
N ILE A 401 -4.13 2.41 16.95
CA ILE A 401 -4.45 0.99 16.73
C ILE A 401 -4.53 0.25 18.06
N ALA A 402 -3.63 0.53 19.01
CA ALA A 402 -3.64 -0.12 20.32
C ALA A 402 -4.88 0.25 21.17
N LYS A 403 -5.43 1.46 20.99
CA LYS A 403 -6.62 1.94 21.73
C LYS A 403 -7.93 1.29 21.28
N ASN A 404 -8.00 0.78 20.05
CA ASN A 404 -9.21 0.15 19.50
C ASN A 404 -8.97 -1.34 19.20
N GLY A 405 -9.76 -2.22 19.81
CA GLY A 405 -9.66 -3.66 19.64
C GLY A 405 -9.90 -4.12 18.20
N ALA A 406 -10.80 -3.48 17.45
CA ALA A 406 -11.09 -3.81 16.06
C ALA A 406 -9.89 -3.50 15.14
N LYS A 407 -9.29 -2.29 15.25
CA LYS A 407 -8.09 -1.91 14.49
C LYS A 407 -6.94 -2.88 14.75
N ARG A 408 -6.65 -3.17 16.02
CA ARG A 408 -5.58 -4.09 16.43
C ARG A 408 -5.81 -5.51 15.94
N ALA A 409 -7.03 -6.02 16.06
CA ALA A 409 -7.39 -7.36 15.58
C ALA A 409 -7.22 -7.46 14.06
N LEU A 410 -7.69 -6.46 13.31
CA LEU A 410 -7.55 -6.40 11.86
C LEU A 410 -6.09 -6.37 11.42
N VAL A 411 -5.26 -5.49 11.99
CA VAL A 411 -3.84 -5.38 11.62
C VAL A 411 -3.09 -6.68 11.85
N ASN A 412 -3.29 -7.31 13.02
CA ASN A 412 -2.65 -8.58 13.34
C ASN A 412 -3.06 -9.70 12.37
N VAL A 413 -4.35 -9.78 12.03
CA VAL A 413 -4.88 -10.80 11.12
C VAL A 413 -4.42 -10.54 9.68
N ALA A 414 -4.44 -9.29 9.23
CA ALA A 414 -3.93 -8.92 7.91
C ALA A 414 -2.44 -9.28 7.78
N GLU A 415 -1.60 -8.94 8.76
CA GLU A 415 -0.18 -9.27 8.77
C GLU A 415 0.08 -10.78 8.65
N MET A 416 -0.74 -11.62 9.32
CA MET A 416 -0.63 -13.08 9.19
C MET A 416 -0.85 -13.56 7.76
N THR A 417 -1.77 -12.93 7.02
CA THR A 417 -2.08 -13.32 5.64
C THR A 417 -1.00 -12.93 4.63
N TYR A 418 -0.17 -11.92 4.91
CA TYR A 418 0.99 -11.60 4.05
C TYR A 418 2.09 -12.67 4.10
N ARG A 419 2.15 -13.44 5.20
CA ARG A 419 3.18 -14.46 5.44
C ARG A 419 2.71 -15.87 5.10
N SER A 420 1.41 -16.07 4.89
CA SER A 420 0.80 -17.37 4.61
C SER A 420 0.24 -17.40 3.19
N SER A 421 0.34 -18.55 2.52
CA SER A 421 -0.32 -18.77 1.24
C SER A 421 -1.39 -19.82 1.42
N SER A 422 -2.66 -19.46 1.25
CA SER A 422 -3.74 -20.44 1.26
C SER A 422 -3.80 -21.17 -0.09
N PRO A 423 -3.61 -22.50 -0.13
CA PRO A 423 -3.70 -23.23 -1.38
C PRO A 423 -5.14 -23.24 -1.91
N ILE A 424 -5.26 -23.05 -3.22
CA ILE A 424 -6.56 -23.08 -3.91
C ILE A 424 -6.99 -24.55 -4.02
N PRO A 425 -8.23 -24.91 -3.59
CA PRO A 425 -8.67 -26.30 -3.63
C PRO A 425 -8.84 -26.79 -5.07
N GLU A 426 -8.53 -28.06 -5.31
CA GLU A 426 -8.84 -28.75 -6.56
C GLU A 426 -10.35 -28.95 -6.65
N LEU A 427 -10.96 -28.53 -7.76
CA LEU A 427 -12.41 -28.62 -7.93
C LEU A 427 -12.81 -29.72 -8.92
N THR A 428 -11.85 -30.35 -9.59
CA THR A 428 -12.10 -31.38 -10.59
C THR A 428 -11.50 -32.71 -10.20
N PHE A 429 -12.28 -33.78 -10.39
CA PHE A 429 -11.93 -35.11 -9.91
C PHE A 429 -12.21 -36.14 -11.00
N ARG A 430 -11.25 -37.05 -11.21
CA ARG A 430 -11.39 -38.08 -12.23
C ARG A 430 -12.32 -39.17 -11.74
N GLY A 431 -13.39 -39.40 -12.49
CA GLY A 431 -14.38 -40.45 -12.23
C GLY A 431 -14.18 -41.69 -13.09
N TYR A 432 -12.99 -41.92 -13.64
CA TYR A 432 -12.72 -43.09 -14.51
C TYR A 432 -13.02 -44.42 -13.81
N ASN A 433 -12.73 -44.50 -12.50
CA ASN A 433 -13.17 -45.54 -11.60
C ASN A 433 -13.08 -45.04 -10.14
N ASP A 434 -13.74 -45.75 -9.23
CA ASP A 434 -13.80 -45.40 -7.81
C ASP A 434 -12.43 -45.31 -7.13
N ASN A 435 -11.44 -46.11 -7.57
CA ASN A 435 -10.11 -46.09 -6.96
C ASN A 435 -9.37 -44.80 -7.30
N ILE A 436 -9.39 -44.38 -8.57
CA ILE A 436 -8.79 -43.10 -9.01
C ILE A 436 -9.51 -41.94 -8.33
N LEU A 437 -10.84 -41.96 -8.31
CA LEU A 437 -11.63 -40.92 -7.65
C LEU A 437 -11.27 -40.79 -6.16
N ARG A 438 -11.19 -41.90 -5.43
CA ARG A 438 -10.81 -41.89 -4.01
C ARG A 438 -9.38 -41.39 -3.79
N THR A 439 -8.45 -41.72 -4.69
CA THR A 439 -7.07 -41.20 -4.64
C THR A 439 -7.06 -39.69 -4.83
N ASP A 440 -7.69 -39.18 -5.89
CA ASP A 440 -7.77 -37.74 -6.17
C ASP A 440 -8.39 -36.97 -5.01
N ILE A 441 -9.49 -37.48 -4.46
CA ILE A 441 -10.13 -36.91 -3.28
C ILE A 441 -9.19 -36.91 -2.06
N THR A 442 -8.48 -38.01 -1.82
CA THR A 442 -7.57 -38.12 -0.68
C THR A 442 -6.42 -37.14 -0.77
N GLU A 443 -5.84 -36.97 -1.96
CA GLU A 443 -4.80 -35.97 -2.20
C GLU A 443 -5.34 -34.55 -2.01
N ALA A 444 -6.53 -34.25 -2.54
CA ALA A 444 -7.13 -32.93 -2.45
C ALA A 444 -7.60 -32.57 -1.02
N GLN A 445 -7.79 -33.54 -0.13
CA GLN A 445 -8.10 -33.32 1.28
C GLN A 445 -6.86 -33.01 2.14
N LYS A 446 -5.64 -33.38 1.71
CA LYS A 446 -4.41 -33.18 2.50
C LYS A 446 -4.22 -31.75 3.02
N PRO A 447 -4.32 -30.68 2.18
CA PRO A 447 -4.06 -29.32 2.65
C PRO A 447 -5.24 -28.71 3.45
N VAL A 448 -6.41 -29.35 3.46
CA VAL A 448 -7.64 -28.75 4.00
C VAL A 448 -7.57 -28.57 5.52
N ALA A 449 -6.94 -29.50 6.24
CA ALA A 449 -6.80 -29.40 7.69
C ALA A 449 -5.90 -28.23 8.11
N GLU A 450 -4.84 -27.96 7.34
CA GLU A 450 -3.94 -26.82 7.58
C GLU A 450 -4.68 -25.50 7.38
N ILE A 451 -5.42 -25.38 6.27
CA ILE A 451 -6.22 -24.19 5.97
C ILE A 451 -7.34 -23.98 6.97
N ASP A 452 -8.06 -25.02 7.38
CA ASP A 452 -9.13 -24.88 8.37
C ASP A 452 -8.60 -24.36 9.70
N TYR A 453 -7.43 -24.85 10.13
CA TYR A 453 -6.74 -24.35 11.31
C TYR A 453 -6.32 -22.87 11.14
N GLU A 454 -5.74 -22.50 9.99
CA GLU A 454 -5.36 -21.12 9.70
C GLU A 454 -6.57 -20.18 9.68
N LEU A 455 -7.63 -20.53 8.97
CA LEU A 455 -8.85 -19.73 8.89
C LEU A 455 -9.54 -19.59 10.25
N LYS A 456 -9.52 -20.64 11.08
CA LYS A 456 -10.00 -20.56 12.45
C LYS A 456 -9.15 -19.59 13.27
N ARG A 457 -7.82 -19.65 13.17
CA ARG A 457 -6.92 -18.72 13.87
C ARG A 457 -7.16 -17.27 13.42
N LEU A 458 -7.37 -17.02 12.12
CA LEU A 458 -7.70 -15.70 11.59
C LEU A 458 -9.05 -15.21 12.12
N TYR A 459 -10.08 -16.07 12.12
CA TYR A 459 -11.39 -15.75 12.67
C TYR A 459 -11.33 -15.45 14.17
N ASP A 460 -10.70 -16.32 14.96
CA ASP A 460 -10.57 -16.17 16.40
C ASP A 460 -9.83 -14.86 16.72
N GLY A 461 -8.73 -14.57 16.00
CA GLY A 461 -8.00 -13.30 16.09
C GLY A 461 -8.87 -12.08 15.80
N LEU A 462 -9.59 -12.08 14.67
CA LEU A 462 -10.42 -10.95 14.27
C LEU A 462 -11.63 -10.77 15.19
N SER A 463 -12.19 -11.87 15.68
CA SER A 463 -13.38 -11.89 16.55
C SER A 463 -13.16 -11.14 17.87
N THR A 464 -11.92 -11.08 18.36
CA THR A 464 -11.56 -10.32 19.57
C THR A 464 -11.85 -8.82 19.44
N GLY A 465 -11.84 -8.29 18.22
CA GLY A 465 -12.10 -6.88 17.92
C GLY A 465 -13.56 -6.53 17.63
N THR A 466 -14.46 -7.51 17.52
CA THR A 466 -15.86 -7.30 17.11
C THR A 466 -16.63 -6.33 17.99
N LYS A 467 -16.37 -6.34 19.31
CA LYS A 467 -17.03 -5.44 20.27
C LYS A 467 -16.71 -3.97 20.03
N ASP A 468 -15.53 -3.69 19.48
CA ASP A 468 -15.06 -2.33 19.24
C ASP A 468 -15.32 -1.88 17.78
N ARG A 469 -15.91 -2.74 16.93
CA ARG A 469 -16.21 -2.42 15.52
C ARG A 469 -17.10 -1.19 15.40
N ASP A 470 -18.15 -1.08 16.22
CA ASP A 470 -19.11 0.03 16.14
C ASP A 470 -18.54 1.36 16.66
N SER A 471 -17.38 1.33 17.32
CA SER A 471 -16.66 2.54 17.73
C SER A 471 -15.73 3.10 16.65
N LEU A 472 -15.53 2.38 15.54
CA LEU A 472 -14.75 2.86 14.39
C LEU A 472 -15.49 4.03 13.73
N ARG A 473 -14.78 5.12 13.46
CA ARG A 473 -15.36 6.32 12.82
C ARG A 473 -14.90 6.50 11.39
N GLU A 474 -13.74 5.96 11.06
CA GLU A 474 -13.12 6.09 9.76
C GLU A 474 -13.69 5.04 8.79
N PRO A 475 -14.23 5.45 7.63
CA PRO A 475 -14.82 4.54 6.65
C PRO A 475 -13.86 3.43 6.19
N ARG A 476 -12.57 3.75 6.03
CA ARG A 476 -11.52 2.78 5.68
C ARG A 476 -11.44 1.63 6.67
N TRP A 477 -11.41 1.93 7.97
CA TRP A 477 -11.32 0.91 9.01
C TRP A 477 -12.60 0.08 9.13
N GLN A 478 -13.77 0.70 8.95
CA GLN A 478 -15.06 -0.01 8.92
C GLN A 478 -15.12 -0.99 7.75
N ALA A 479 -14.86 -0.51 6.53
CA ALA A 479 -14.87 -1.31 5.31
C ALA A 479 -13.88 -2.48 5.37
N ALA A 480 -12.67 -2.20 5.85
CA ALA A 480 -11.60 -3.19 5.96
C ALA A 480 -11.92 -4.28 6.99
N PHE A 481 -12.43 -3.91 8.17
CA PHE A 481 -12.81 -4.86 9.21
C PHE A 481 -13.95 -5.77 8.74
N ASP A 482 -15.00 -5.17 8.17
CA ASP A 482 -16.17 -5.92 7.74
C ASP A 482 -15.87 -6.82 6.54
N LEU A 483 -15.07 -6.35 5.57
CA LEU A 483 -14.60 -7.17 4.46
C LEU A 483 -13.78 -8.34 4.96
N ALA A 484 -12.82 -8.12 5.87
CA ALA A 484 -11.99 -9.17 6.42
C ALA A 484 -12.84 -10.24 7.13
N MET A 485 -13.79 -9.83 7.98
CA MET A 485 -14.67 -10.75 8.68
C MET A 485 -15.54 -11.55 7.72
N GLY A 486 -16.16 -10.87 6.74
CA GLY A 486 -16.99 -11.50 5.72
C GLY A 486 -16.24 -12.55 4.91
N ARG A 487 -15.04 -12.21 4.42
CA ARG A 487 -14.21 -13.11 3.60
C ARG A 487 -13.66 -14.29 4.39
N ILE A 488 -13.20 -14.09 5.63
CA ILE A 488 -12.74 -15.19 6.49
C ILE A 488 -13.88 -16.18 6.76
N LEU A 489 -15.07 -15.69 7.10
CA LEU A 489 -16.24 -16.56 7.32
C LEU A 489 -16.66 -17.29 6.03
N ALA A 490 -16.69 -16.59 4.89
CA ALA A 490 -17.01 -17.19 3.60
C ALA A 490 -16.03 -18.34 3.25
N MET A 491 -14.73 -18.12 3.43
CA MET A 491 -13.73 -19.17 3.23
C MET A 491 -13.90 -20.34 4.19
N ARG A 492 -14.17 -20.10 5.48
CA ARG A 492 -14.44 -21.18 6.44
C ARG A 492 -15.60 -22.06 5.98
N VAL A 493 -16.71 -21.43 5.55
CA VAL A 493 -17.88 -22.16 5.03
C VAL A 493 -17.50 -22.98 3.79
N ARG A 494 -16.77 -22.38 2.84
CA ARG A 494 -16.37 -23.06 1.59
C ARG A 494 -15.42 -24.23 1.86
N TYR A 495 -14.37 -24.08 2.65
CA TYR A 495 -13.44 -25.18 2.93
C TYR A 495 -14.08 -26.29 3.76
N PHE A 496 -14.91 -25.95 4.74
CA PHE A 496 -15.63 -26.94 5.53
C PHE A 496 -16.63 -27.72 4.67
N GLY A 497 -17.39 -27.01 3.81
CA GLY A 497 -18.31 -27.61 2.84
C GLY A 497 -17.58 -28.50 1.84
N TYR A 498 -16.49 -28.01 1.28
CA TYR A 498 -15.62 -28.74 0.36
C TYR A 498 -15.15 -30.06 1.00
N ASN A 499 -14.59 -29.99 2.22
CA ASN A 499 -14.12 -31.18 2.93
C ASN A 499 -15.23 -32.22 3.16
N THR A 500 -16.42 -31.72 3.51
CA THR A 500 -17.60 -32.56 3.75
C THR A 500 -18.06 -33.25 2.46
N MET A 501 -18.12 -32.51 1.35
CA MET A 501 -18.48 -33.05 0.03
C MET A 501 -17.50 -34.13 -0.44
N LEU A 502 -16.21 -33.90 -0.24
CA LEU A 502 -15.16 -34.86 -0.53
C LEU A 502 -15.25 -36.11 0.34
N ALA A 503 -15.44 -35.95 1.66
CA ALA A 503 -15.60 -37.07 2.57
C ALA A 503 -16.79 -37.95 2.20
N ASN A 504 -17.93 -37.34 1.87
CA ASN A 504 -19.13 -38.05 1.44
C ASN A 504 -18.90 -38.82 0.13
N MET A 505 -18.29 -38.18 -0.87
CA MET A 505 -17.97 -38.78 -2.17
C MET A 505 -16.95 -39.92 -2.06
N ARG A 506 -16.01 -39.84 -1.10
CA ARG A 506 -15.03 -40.91 -0.85
C ARG A 506 -15.67 -42.16 -0.24
N VAL A 507 -16.57 -41.97 0.73
CA VAL A 507 -17.27 -43.05 1.44
C VAL A 507 -18.32 -43.69 0.53
N THR A 508 -19.15 -42.87 -0.11
CA THR A 508 -20.23 -43.30 -1.02
C THR A 508 -20.10 -42.57 -2.36
N PRO A 509 -19.29 -43.10 -3.29
CA PRO A 509 -19.15 -42.51 -4.62
C PRO A 509 -20.49 -42.42 -5.35
N LYS A 510 -20.79 -41.26 -5.92
CA LYS A 510 -21.95 -41.09 -6.80
C LYS A 510 -21.71 -41.81 -8.13
N SER A 511 -22.77 -42.40 -8.68
CA SER A 511 -22.77 -42.89 -10.06
C SER A 511 -23.14 -41.77 -11.03
N PHE A 512 -22.58 -41.81 -12.23
CA PHE A 512 -22.95 -40.89 -13.30
C PHE A 512 -24.38 -41.17 -13.77
N SER A 513 -25.12 -40.10 -14.03
CA SER A 513 -26.44 -40.14 -14.66
C SER A 513 -26.30 -40.38 -16.16
N SER A 514 -25.32 -39.73 -16.80
CA SER A 514 -24.97 -39.94 -18.20
C SER A 514 -23.82 -40.91 -18.36
N GLU A 515 -24.00 -41.89 -19.23
CA GLU A 515 -22.96 -42.83 -19.63
C GLU A 515 -21.78 -42.19 -20.39
N LYS A 516 -21.83 -40.92 -20.77
CA LYS A 516 -20.69 -40.27 -21.43
C LYS A 516 -19.74 -39.57 -20.45
N ASN A 517 -20.20 -39.37 -19.22
CA ASN A 517 -19.47 -38.61 -18.22
C ASN A 517 -18.43 -39.49 -17.52
N ASN A 518 -17.30 -38.86 -17.22
CA ASN A 518 -16.14 -39.51 -16.64
C ASN A 518 -15.36 -38.59 -15.67
N MET A 519 -15.89 -37.38 -15.41
CA MET A 519 -15.33 -36.39 -14.51
C MET A 519 -16.39 -35.85 -13.58
N TRP A 520 -15.98 -35.52 -12.36
CA TRP A 520 -16.78 -34.79 -11.39
C TRP A 520 -16.18 -33.39 -11.18
N ARG A 521 -17.03 -32.39 -11.03
CA ARG A 521 -16.65 -31.03 -10.65
C ARG A 521 -17.45 -30.58 -9.44
N LEU A 522 -16.78 -29.94 -8.49
CA LEU A 522 -17.46 -29.17 -7.46
C LEU A 522 -17.75 -27.76 -7.98
N VAL A 523 -19.02 -27.36 -7.92
CA VAL A 523 -19.47 -26.02 -8.30
C VAL A 523 -20.14 -25.31 -7.11
N PRO A 524 -20.05 -23.97 -7.03
CA PRO A 524 -20.78 -23.20 -6.04
C PRO A 524 -22.27 -23.54 -6.02
N SER A 525 -22.86 -23.60 -4.82
CA SER A 525 -24.28 -23.92 -4.62
C SER A 525 -24.86 -23.09 -3.48
N ASP A 526 -26.12 -22.68 -3.61
CA ASP A 526 -26.87 -22.02 -2.54
C ASP A 526 -27.14 -22.95 -1.34
N GLU A 527 -27.17 -24.26 -1.59
CA GLU A 527 -27.33 -25.29 -0.56
C GLU A 527 -26.07 -25.47 0.29
N ILE A 528 -26.23 -25.21 1.59
CA ILE A 528 -25.19 -25.45 2.60
C ILE A 528 -25.52 -26.75 3.32
N LEU A 529 -24.97 -27.86 2.82
CA LEU A 529 -25.17 -29.22 3.33
C LEU A 529 -24.39 -29.52 4.63
N THR A 530 -23.93 -28.49 5.32
CA THR A 530 -23.12 -28.56 6.55
C THR A 530 -23.95 -28.18 7.78
N GLY A 531 -23.43 -28.45 8.98
CA GLY A 531 -24.15 -28.30 10.24
C GLY A 531 -24.66 -26.87 10.52
N PRO A 532 -25.53 -26.68 11.52
CA PRO A 532 -26.12 -25.37 11.86
C PRO A 532 -25.10 -24.24 12.08
N GLU A 533 -23.91 -24.57 12.61
CA GLU A 533 -22.82 -23.61 12.81
C GLU A 533 -22.37 -22.95 11.50
N MET A 534 -22.16 -23.75 10.44
CA MET A 534 -21.71 -23.24 9.15
C MET A 534 -22.80 -22.45 8.42
N ARG A 535 -24.08 -22.82 8.60
CA ARG A 535 -25.21 -22.02 8.10
C ARG A 535 -25.26 -20.65 8.78
N LYS A 536 -25.01 -20.58 10.09
CA LYS A 536 -24.88 -19.31 10.81
C LYS A 536 -23.67 -18.50 10.33
N ALA A 537 -22.52 -19.13 10.17
CA ALA A 537 -21.32 -18.49 9.65
C ALA A 537 -21.53 -17.91 8.24
N ALA A 538 -22.24 -18.64 7.37
CA ALA A 538 -22.59 -18.18 6.03
C ALA A 538 -23.55 -16.98 6.04
N ALA A 539 -24.56 -16.99 6.93
CA ALA A 539 -25.45 -15.85 7.11
C ALA A 539 -24.68 -14.61 7.56
N SER A 540 -23.81 -14.76 8.58
CA SER A 540 -22.94 -13.68 9.04
C SER A 540 -21.97 -13.21 7.95
N ALA A 541 -21.37 -14.11 7.17
CA ALA A 541 -20.51 -13.73 6.05
C ALA A 541 -21.26 -12.82 5.06
N LYS A 542 -22.48 -13.24 4.65
CA LYS A 542 -23.33 -12.46 3.74
C LYS A 542 -23.72 -11.10 4.35
N GLU A 543 -23.99 -11.03 5.64
CA GLU A 543 -24.30 -9.78 6.35
C GLU A 543 -23.12 -8.80 6.31
N TYR A 544 -21.92 -9.24 6.71
CA TYR A 544 -20.71 -8.42 6.65
C TYR A 544 -20.39 -7.93 5.24
N LEU A 545 -20.45 -8.83 4.24
CA LEU A 545 -20.12 -8.49 2.86
C LEU A 545 -21.16 -7.54 2.23
N LYS A 546 -22.46 -7.74 2.50
CA LYS A 546 -23.51 -6.82 2.04
C LYS A 546 -23.35 -5.44 2.66
N ARG A 547 -23.08 -5.37 3.97
CA ARG A 547 -22.80 -4.10 4.64
C ARG A 547 -21.66 -3.33 3.96
N VAL A 548 -20.59 -4.02 3.54
CA VAL A 548 -19.50 -3.37 2.80
C VAL A 548 -19.96 -2.81 1.45
N ILE A 549 -20.82 -3.54 0.73
CA ILE A 549 -21.36 -3.09 -0.57
C ILE A 549 -22.27 -1.87 -0.38
N ASP A 550 -23.15 -1.93 0.62
CA ASP A 550 -24.18 -0.94 0.87
C ASP A 550 -23.60 0.36 1.47
N ASP A 551 -22.68 0.25 2.45
CA ASP A 551 -22.12 1.39 3.17
C ASP A 551 -20.90 2.02 2.47
N HIS A 552 -20.20 1.25 1.62
CA HIS A 552 -18.96 1.69 0.96
C HIS A 552 -18.97 1.52 -0.57
N PRO A 553 -20.02 1.97 -1.28
CA PRO A 553 -20.16 1.76 -2.72
C PRO A 553 -19.05 2.45 -3.53
N GLY A 554 -18.67 1.85 -4.65
CA GLY A 554 -17.65 2.41 -5.56
C GLY A 554 -16.21 2.28 -5.06
N THR A 555 -15.99 1.55 -3.96
CA THR A 555 -14.66 1.35 -3.35
C THR A 555 -14.06 -0.03 -3.69
N PRO A 556 -12.75 -0.22 -3.53
CA PRO A 556 -12.12 -1.53 -3.66
C PRO A 556 -12.73 -2.57 -2.70
N TRP A 557 -13.13 -2.18 -1.50
CA TRP A 557 -13.78 -3.09 -0.55
C TRP A 557 -15.12 -3.60 -1.06
N ALA A 558 -15.98 -2.72 -1.59
CA ALA A 558 -17.26 -3.13 -2.16
C ALA A 558 -17.12 -4.02 -3.39
N MET A 559 -16.12 -3.76 -4.24
CA MET A 559 -15.80 -4.64 -5.37
C MET A 559 -15.39 -6.04 -4.90
N LEU A 560 -14.48 -6.13 -3.93
CA LEU A 560 -14.03 -7.41 -3.37
C LEU A 560 -15.18 -8.15 -2.67
N ALA A 561 -16.06 -7.43 -1.96
CA ALA A 561 -17.24 -8.01 -1.33
C ALA A 561 -18.26 -8.52 -2.36
N THR A 562 -18.48 -7.76 -3.44
CA THR A 562 -19.34 -8.16 -4.55
C THR A 562 -18.80 -9.43 -5.19
N ARG A 563 -17.51 -9.46 -5.52
CA ARG A 563 -16.81 -10.61 -6.08
C ARG A 563 -16.89 -11.85 -5.18
N GLU A 564 -16.82 -11.64 -3.86
CA GLU A 564 -16.96 -12.73 -2.88
C GLU A 564 -18.37 -13.32 -2.88
N LEU A 565 -19.40 -12.49 -3.08
CA LEU A 565 -20.83 -12.87 -3.11
C LEU A 565 -21.33 -13.35 -4.49
N GLU A 566 -20.59 -13.11 -5.58
CA GLU A 566 -20.90 -13.65 -6.91
C GLU A 566 -20.95 -15.19 -6.92
N MET A 567 -20.19 -15.83 -6.04
CA MET A 567 -20.17 -17.27 -5.89
C MET A 567 -20.83 -17.68 -4.58
N ASP A 568 -21.84 -18.54 -4.67
CA ASP A 568 -22.46 -19.11 -3.49
C ASP A 568 -21.44 -19.84 -2.60
N LEU A 569 -21.77 -19.92 -1.31
CA LEU A 569 -20.86 -20.41 -0.28
C LEU A 569 -20.90 -21.95 -0.13
N GLY A 570 -21.95 -22.59 -0.59
CA GLY A 570 -22.12 -24.04 -0.59
C GLY A 570 -21.48 -24.69 -1.82
N TRP A 571 -21.61 -26.02 -1.88
CA TRP A 571 -21.02 -26.84 -2.95
C TRP A 571 -22.01 -27.89 -3.43
N SER A 572 -22.02 -28.14 -4.74
CA SER A 572 -22.72 -29.25 -5.35
C SER A 572 -21.82 -29.99 -6.34
N TRP A 573 -22.15 -31.25 -6.63
CA TRP A 573 -21.42 -32.08 -7.59
C TRP A 573 -22.08 -32.00 -8.96
N GLU A 574 -21.31 -31.64 -9.98
CA GLU A 574 -21.69 -31.74 -11.38
C GLU A 574 -20.86 -32.81 -12.10
N GLU A 575 -21.50 -33.52 -13.01
CA GLU A 575 -20.85 -34.49 -13.89
C GLU A 575 -20.59 -33.89 -15.26
N TYR A 576 -19.43 -34.20 -15.83
CA TYR A 576 -19.09 -33.83 -17.20
C TYR A 576 -18.16 -34.86 -17.85
N SER A 577 -17.90 -34.67 -19.15
CA SER A 577 -17.03 -35.55 -19.94
C SER A 577 -15.78 -34.81 -20.38
N GLU A 578 -14.62 -35.43 -20.20
CA GLU A 578 -13.33 -34.97 -20.71
C GLU A 578 -12.60 -36.12 -21.40
N ALA A 579 -11.82 -35.85 -22.45
CA ALA A 579 -11.05 -36.90 -23.13
C ALA A 579 -9.98 -37.46 -22.19
N ILE A 580 -9.88 -38.78 -22.10
CA ILE A 580 -8.85 -39.43 -21.29
C ILE A 580 -7.48 -39.04 -21.86
N PRO A 581 -6.52 -38.54 -21.07
CA PRO A 581 -5.19 -38.19 -21.56
C PRO A 581 -4.54 -39.34 -22.33
N GLY A 582 -3.96 -39.05 -23.49
CA GLY A 582 -3.31 -40.06 -24.34
C GLY A 582 -4.25 -40.99 -25.13
N SER A 583 -5.57 -40.81 -25.05
CA SER A 583 -6.57 -41.74 -25.59
C SER A 583 -7.10 -41.42 -27.00
N ASN A 584 -6.53 -40.44 -27.72
CA ASN A 584 -7.06 -39.95 -29.00
C ASN A 584 -8.56 -39.55 -28.95
N GLY A 585 -9.01 -38.97 -27.84
CA GLY A 585 -10.39 -38.48 -27.70
C GLY A 585 -11.39 -39.50 -27.13
N MET A 586 -10.94 -40.65 -26.62
CA MET A 586 -11.82 -41.58 -25.92
C MET A 586 -12.31 -40.97 -24.59
N LEU A 587 -13.61 -41.09 -24.33
CA LEU A 587 -14.24 -40.68 -23.06
C LEU A 587 -14.34 -41.84 -22.07
N ARG A 588 -14.25 -43.09 -22.55
CA ARG A 588 -14.34 -44.31 -21.76
C ARG A 588 -13.32 -45.34 -22.22
N ALA A 589 -12.76 -46.06 -21.27
CA ALA A 589 -11.86 -47.19 -21.46
C ALA A 589 -11.98 -48.14 -20.26
N ASN A 590 -11.55 -49.39 -20.41
CA ASN A 590 -11.54 -50.32 -19.28
C ASN A 590 -10.44 -49.94 -18.26
N GLN A 591 -10.45 -50.54 -17.07
CA GLN A 591 -9.52 -50.15 -15.99
C GLN A 591 -8.04 -50.32 -16.38
N GLU A 592 -7.69 -51.39 -17.09
CA GLU A 592 -6.31 -51.66 -17.53
C GLU A 592 -5.85 -50.65 -18.59
N GLU A 593 -6.73 -50.31 -19.53
CA GLU A 593 -6.49 -49.29 -20.56
C GLU A 593 -6.31 -47.90 -19.94
N VAL A 594 -7.19 -47.50 -19.01
CA VAL A 594 -7.06 -46.23 -18.28
C VAL A 594 -5.72 -46.15 -17.56
N ALA A 595 -5.33 -47.21 -16.83
CA ALA A 595 -4.07 -47.26 -16.11
C ALA A 595 -2.88 -47.12 -17.08
N ARG A 596 -2.87 -47.86 -18.19
CA ARG A 596 -1.82 -47.77 -19.21
C ARG A 596 -1.74 -46.38 -19.84
N LEU A 597 -2.88 -45.76 -20.15
CA LEU A 597 -2.94 -44.43 -20.77
C LEU A 597 -2.42 -43.33 -19.83
N LEU A 598 -2.78 -43.40 -18.54
CA LEU A 598 -2.31 -42.46 -17.54
C LEU A 598 -0.81 -42.58 -17.27
N LEU A 599 -0.28 -43.80 -17.17
CA LEU A 599 1.16 -44.04 -17.04
C LEU A 599 1.93 -43.48 -18.25
N ALA A 600 1.43 -43.72 -19.47
CA ALA A 600 2.05 -43.19 -20.68
C ALA A 600 1.95 -41.66 -20.79
N ASP A 601 0.93 -41.01 -20.20
CA ASP A 601 0.86 -39.55 -20.10
C ASP A 601 1.86 -39.01 -19.08
N GLU A 602 1.99 -39.67 -17.92
CA GLU A 602 2.93 -39.31 -16.87
C GLU A 602 4.38 -39.40 -17.35
N GLU A 603 4.78 -40.49 -18.00
CA GLU A 603 6.11 -40.64 -18.62
C GLU A 603 6.38 -39.53 -19.65
N ARG A 604 5.38 -39.17 -20.46
CA ARG A 604 5.50 -38.06 -21.41
C ARG A 604 5.71 -36.72 -20.71
N ARG A 605 4.99 -36.47 -19.61
CA ARG A 605 5.18 -35.27 -18.79
C ARG A 605 6.55 -35.23 -18.12
N GLU A 606 7.05 -36.36 -17.63
CA GLU A 606 8.40 -36.44 -17.06
C GLU A 606 9.47 -36.15 -18.09
N VAL A 607 9.38 -36.75 -19.28
CA VAL A 607 10.28 -36.47 -20.40
C VAL A 607 10.19 -35.00 -20.81
N ALA A 608 9.00 -34.41 -20.84
CA ALA A 608 8.82 -32.98 -21.13
C ALA A 608 9.43 -32.08 -20.03
N ARG A 609 9.28 -32.44 -18.75
CA ARG A 609 9.92 -31.74 -17.61
C ARG A 609 11.44 -31.84 -17.66
N GLN A 610 11.99 -32.99 -18.02
CA GLN A 610 13.43 -33.18 -18.19
C GLN A 610 13.99 -32.41 -19.40
N LYS A 611 13.16 -32.19 -20.43
CA LYS A 611 13.47 -31.37 -21.60
C LYS A 611 13.19 -29.88 -21.40
N ALA A 612 12.53 -29.48 -20.31
CA ALA A 612 12.23 -28.09 -20.04
C ALA A 612 13.54 -27.29 -19.94
N ALA A 613 13.60 -26.17 -20.66
CA ALA A 613 14.79 -25.32 -20.72
C ALA A 613 15.21 -24.85 -19.32
N LYS A 614 16.52 -24.62 -19.13
CA LYS A 614 17.05 -24.01 -17.92
C LYS A 614 16.27 -22.72 -17.59
N PRO A 615 15.95 -22.46 -16.32
CA PRO A 615 15.23 -21.25 -15.93
C PRO A 615 15.97 -20.02 -16.44
N ARG A 616 15.25 -19.10 -17.10
CA ARG A 616 15.81 -17.83 -17.59
C ARG A 616 16.37 -17.04 -16.40
N ALA A 617 17.53 -16.41 -16.58
CA ALA A 617 18.09 -15.55 -15.55
C ALA A 617 17.17 -14.34 -15.36
N ARG A 618 16.49 -14.26 -14.22
CA ARG A 618 15.63 -13.11 -13.90
C ARG A 618 16.50 -11.90 -13.55
N PRO A 619 16.26 -10.72 -14.14
CA PRO A 619 16.90 -9.51 -13.67
C PRO A 619 16.42 -9.22 -12.24
N LYS A 620 17.26 -8.51 -11.49
CA LYS A 620 16.82 -7.90 -10.23
C LYS A 620 16.22 -6.56 -10.62
N LEU A 621 14.92 -6.45 -10.38
CA LEU A 621 14.23 -5.17 -10.44
C LEU A 621 14.35 -4.51 -9.08
#